data_AF-A0A1I8GY15-F1
#
_entry.id   AF-A0A1I8GY15-F1
#
_cell.length_a   1.000
_cell.length_b   1.000
_cell.length_c   1.000
_cell.angle_alpha   90.00
_cell.angle_beta   90.00
_cell.angle_gamma   90.00
#
_symmetry.space_group_name_H-M   'P 1'
#
loop_
_entity.id
_entity.type
_entity.pdbx_description
1 polymer ?
#
loop_
_entity_poly.entity_id
_entity_poly.type
_entity_poly.pdbx_seq_one_letter_code
_entity_poly.pdbx_strand_id
1 'polypeptide(L)'
;MANSNDSFASASLPQAPCAMQIKMPDKAVRHCLRQALLVVSAICLAVWLPPADAKISAAPPDTVQPPLNRFGTKTAYRNVERIFPDLPAPSGVAEGCAARQLIMMLRHGSRGPSVKQVRRAEVVLHRLASAFRSEPAFAKTATGWSSPFALTGGGKSLSNVGHQEHELLGSRIALRYPNLLASHESVAVLSSSSDRAFESAKSFLHGAGLTDADIAVRVADAHIRFYDDCHKFKVRSVLCLFVDFVVQ
;
A
#
# COMPACT_ATOMS: atom_id res chain seq x y z
N MET A 1 5.45 -46.47 -39.97
CA MET A 1 4.83 -47.80 -40.03
C MET A 1 3.80 -47.90 -38.92
N ALA A 2 2.56 -48.30 -39.27
CA ALA A 2 1.36 -48.57 -38.45
C ALA A 2 0.86 -47.39 -37.57
N ASN A 3 -0.28 -46.72 -37.80
CA ASN A 3 -1.56 -47.01 -38.44
C ASN A 3 -2.39 -48.11 -37.74
N SER A 4 -3.38 -47.69 -36.95
CA SER A 4 -4.63 -48.44 -36.71
C SER A 4 -5.72 -47.48 -36.23
N ASN A 5 -6.66 -47.23 -37.14
CA ASN A 5 -8.01 -46.70 -36.92
C ASN A 5 -8.83 -47.65 -36.04
N ASP A 6 -9.86 -47.11 -35.37
CA ASP A 6 -11.25 -47.60 -35.29
C ASP A 6 -12.00 -46.69 -34.29
N SER A 7 -12.89 -45.76 -34.66
CA SER A 7 -14.20 -45.84 -35.34
C SER A 7 -15.34 -46.40 -34.49
N PHE A 8 -16.24 -45.47 -34.15
CA PHE A 8 -17.70 -45.58 -33.93
C PHE A 8 -18.27 -46.37 -32.73
N ALA A 9 -18.93 -45.63 -31.83
CA ALA A 9 -20.36 -45.86 -31.55
C ALA A 9 -20.97 -44.64 -30.83
N SER A 10 -21.93 -44.02 -31.51
CA SER A 10 -22.82 -42.95 -31.05
C SER A 10 -23.77 -43.43 -29.95
N ALA A 11 -23.68 -42.86 -28.75
CA ALA A 11 -24.69 -43.02 -27.71
C ALA A 11 -25.67 -41.85 -27.75
N SER A 12 -26.92 -42.18 -28.10
CA SER A 12 -28.08 -41.31 -28.20
C SER A 12 -28.54 -40.77 -26.84
N LEU A 13 -28.79 -39.46 -26.79
CA LEU A 13 -29.42 -38.75 -25.67
C LEU A 13 -30.89 -39.19 -25.49
N PRO A 14 -31.37 -39.33 -24.23
CA PRO A 14 -32.78 -39.63 -23.97
C PRO A 14 -33.68 -38.42 -24.29
N GLN A 15 -34.77 -38.70 -24.99
CA GLN A 15 -35.82 -37.75 -25.33
C GLN A 15 -36.62 -37.35 -24.08
N ALA A 16 -36.76 -36.04 -23.86
CA ALA A 16 -37.67 -35.49 -22.85
C ALA A 16 -39.13 -35.55 -23.34
N PRO A 17 -40.11 -35.90 -22.49
CA PRO A 17 -41.52 -35.91 -22.89
C PRO A 17 -42.19 -34.55 -22.72
N CYS A 18 -43.24 -34.37 -23.51
CA CYS A 18 -44.36 -33.44 -23.35
C CYS A 18 -44.07 -31.94 -23.49
N ALA A 19 -44.23 -31.45 -24.73
CA ALA A 19 -44.61 -30.08 -24.99
C ALA A 19 -46.00 -29.80 -24.37
N MET A 20 -46.01 -29.06 -23.25
CA MET A 20 -47.24 -28.51 -22.68
C MET A 20 -47.67 -27.32 -23.55
N GLN A 21 -48.70 -27.49 -24.37
CA GLN A 21 -49.29 -26.37 -25.11
C GLN A 21 -50.06 -25.46 -24.14
N ILE A 22 -49.47 -24.31 -23.83
CA ILE A 22 -50.16 -23.25 -23.10
C ILE A 22 -51.08 -22.53 -24.09
N LYS A 23 -52.38 -22.76 -23.96
CA LYS A 23 -53.41 -22.05 -24.72
C LYS A 23 -53.35 -20.55 -24.35
N MET A 24 -52.94 -19.72 -25.31
CA MET A 24 -52.84 -18.28 -25.07
C MET A 24 -54.21 -17.69 -24.76
N PRO A 25 -54.31 -16.78 -23.77
CA PRO A 25 -55.59 -16.21 -23.37
C PRO A 25 -56.12 -15.23 -24.42
N ASP A 26 -57.45 -15.06 -24.42
CA ASP A 26 -58.22 -14.32 -25.40
C ASP A 26 -57.73 -12.87 -25.58
N LYS A 27 -58.03 -12.23 -26.72
CA LYS A 27 -57.55 -10.86 -27.04
C LYS A 27 -57.90 -9.84 -25.95
N ALA A 28 -59.05 -10.00 -25.28
CA ALA A 28 -59.47 -9.15 -24.16
C ALA A 28 -58.57 -9.30 -22.93
N VAL A 29 -58.15 -10.53 -22.60
CA VAL A 29 -57.28 -10.83 -21.45
C VAL A 29 -55.87 -10.29 -21.68
N ARG A 30 -55.37 -10.34 -22.93
CA ARG A 30 -54.08 -9.72 -23.31
C ARG A 30 -54.11 -8.19 -23.21
N HIS A 31 -55.26 -7.56 -23.46
CA HIS A 31 -55.40 -6.12 -23.32
C HIS A 31 -55.42 -5.71 -21.84
N CYS A 32 -56.13 -6.47 -21.01
CA CYS A 32 -56.18 -6.26 -19.56
C CYS A 32 -54.80 -6.47 -18.90
N LEU A 33 -54.07 -7.52 -19.27
CA LEU A 33 -52.70 -7.78 -18.80
C LEU A 33 -51.71 -6.70 -19.24
N ARG A 34 -51.84 -6.17 -20.47
CA ARG A 34 -50.99 -5.05 -20.94
C ARG A 34 -51.27 -3.76 -20.18
N GLN A 35 -52.54 -3.44 -19.92
CA GLN A 35 -52.90 -2.26 -19.14
C GLN A 35 -52.43 -2.40 -17.68
N ALA A 36 -52.59 -3.57 -17.07
CA ALA A 36 -52.07 -3.86 -15.74
C ALA A 36 -50.53 -3.77 -15.67
N LEU A 37 -49.80 -4.28 -16.67
CA LEU A 37 -48.33 -4.18 -16.71
C LEU A 37 -47.85 -2.72 -16.83
N LEU A 38 -48.55 -1.91 -17.63
CA LEU A 38 -48.24 -0.49 -17.79
C LEU A 38 -48.45 0.28 -16.48
N VAL A 39 -49.56 0.02 -15.78
CA VAL A 39 -49.85 0.65 -14.48
C VAL A 39 -48.84 0.24 -13.41
N VAL A 40 -48.48 -1.05 -13.34
CA VAL A 40 -47.46 -1.54 -12.40
C VAL A 40 -46.08 -0.95 -12.73
N SER A 41 -45.71 -0.83 -14.01
CA SER A 41 -44.45 -0.19 -14.42
C SER A 41 -44.40 1.30 -14.07
N ALA A 42 -45.51 2.03 -14.21
CA ALA A 42 -45.61 3.44 -13.88
C ALA A 42 -45.53 3.68 -12.36
N ILE A 43 -46.15 2.80 -11.56
CA ILE A 43 -46.07 2.84 -10.09
C ILE A 43 -44.65 2.49 -9.62
N CYS A 44 -44.00 1.49 -10.22
CA CYS A 44 -42.61 1.15 -9.88
C CYS A 44 -41.63 2.29 -10.23
N LEU A 45 -41.82 2.99 -11.35
CA LEU A 45 -41.00 4.18 -11.67
C LEU A 45 -41.23 5.33 -10.68
N ALA A 46 -42.46 5.55 -10.22
CA ALA A 46 -42.75 6.60 -9.23
C ALA A 46 -42.22 6.27 -7.81
N VAL A 47 -42.12 4.99 -7.45
CA VAL A 47 -41.59 4.54 -6.15
C VAL A 47 -40.05 4.45 -6.15
N TRP A 48 -39.42 4.30 -7.32
CA TRP A 48 -37.96 4.25 -7.47
C TRP A 48 -37.32 5.54 -7.99
N LEU A 49 -38.11 6.59 -8.26
CA LEU A 49 -37.55 7.92 -8.45
C LEU A 49 -37.19 8.49 -7.07
N PRO A 50 -35.89 8.70 -6.75
CA PRO A 50 -35.53 9.44 -5.56
C PRO A 50 -36.18 10.84 -5.63
N PRO A 51 -36.58 11.42 -4.49
CA PRO A 51 -37.08 12.79 -4.48
C PRO A 51 -36.05 13.71 -5.13
N ALA A 52 -36.50 14.63 -5.99
CA ALA A 52 -35.65 15.57 -6.74
C ALA A 52 -34.79 16.48 -5.83
N ASP A 53 -35.00 16.44 -4.52
CA ASP A 53 -34.23 17.12 -3.47
C ASP A 53 -33.32 16.20 -2.65
N ALA A 54 -33.06 14.97 -3.10
CA ALA A 54 -31.94 14.19 -2.61
C ALA A 54 -30.65 14.87 -3.09
N LYS A 55 -30.26 15.96 -2.41
CA LYS A 55 -28.91 16.51 -2.44
C LYS A 55 -28.01 15.33 -2.09
N ILE A 56 -27.39 14.75 -3.11
CA ILE A 56 -26.11 14.08 -2.93
C ILE A 56 -25.27 15.14 -2.25
N SER A 57 -25.14 15.02 -0.95
CA SER A 57 -24.20 15.81 -0.19
C SER A 57 -22.86 15.42 -0.77
N ALA A 58 -22.41 16.19 -1.76
CA ALA A 58 -21.06 16.18 -2.21
C ALA A 58 -20.28 16.57 -0.96
N ALA A 59 -19.79 15.55 -0.26
CA ALA A 59 -18.82 15.74 0.79
C ALA A 59 -17.73 16.66 0.20
N PRO A 60 -17.28 17.67 0.96
CA PRO A 60 -16.31 18.62 0.46
C PRO A 60 -15.09 17.89 -0.13
N PRO A 61 -14.41 18.45 -1.15
CA PRO A 61 -13.32 17.76 -1.87
C PRO A 61 -12.10 17.42 -1.01
N ASP A 62 -12.11 17.76 0.27
CA ASP A 62 -11.04 17.49 1.20
C ASP A 62 -11.36 16.29 2.09
N THR A 63 -10.46 15.31 2.00
CA THR A 63 -10.21 14.22 2.96
C THR A 63 -11.00 12.92 2.83
N VAL A 64 -11.12 12.36 1.62
CA VAL A 64 -10.98 10.90 1.55
C VAL A 64 -9.51 10.56 1.80
N GLN A 65 -9.08 10.64 3.06
CA GLN A 65 -7.79 10.07 3.47
C GLN A 65 -7.97 8.56 3.36
N PRO A 66 -7.28 7.86 2.44
CA PRO A 66 -7.33 6.40 2.45
C PRO A 66 -6.93 5.93 3.85
N PRO A 67 -7.63 4.93 4.41
CA PRO A 67 -7.42 4.52 5.79
C PRO A 67 -5.94 4.15 5.97
N LEU A 68 -5.20 5.02 6.68
CA LEU A 68 -3.73 5.00 6.72
C LEU A 68 -3.19 3.70 7.34
N ASN A 69 -4.03 2.99 8.08
CA ASN A 69 -3.78 1.67 8.65
C ASN A 69 -3.78 0.52 7.63
N ARG A 70 -4.29 0.71 6.40
CA ARG A 70 -4.36 -0.36 5.38
C ARG A 70 -3.11 -0.49 4.51
N PHE A 71 -2.17 0.46 4.61
CA PHE A 71 -0.93 0.41 3.84
C PHE A 71 0.10 -0.58 4.41
N GLY A 72 -0.14 -1.13 5.60
CA GLY A 72 0.73 -2.12 6.24
C GLY A 72 2.18 -1.61 6.34
N THR A 73 3.14 -2.36 5.82
CA THR A 73 4.56 -1.96 5.83
C THR A 73 4.89 -0.77 4.92
N LYS A 74 3.91 -0.17 4.25
CA LYS A 74 4.03 1.05 3.43
C LYS A 74 3.49 2.30 4.12
N THR A 75 2.90 2.16 5.31
CA THR A 75 2.51 3.29 6.13
C THR A 75 3.75 4.07 6.55
N ALA A 76 3.73 5.38 6.31
CA ALA A 76 4.80 6.31 6.72
C ALA A 76 4.85 6.44 8.24
N TYR A 77 6.06 6.53 8.82
CA TYR A 77 6.26 6.64 10.26
C TYR A 77 5.56 7.85 10.87
N ARG A 78 5.56 8.98 10.16
CA ARG A 78 4.84 10.21 10.57
C ARG A 78 3.33 10.04 10.80
N ASN A 79 2.75 8.94 10.32
CA ASN A 79 1.32 8.67 10.45
C ASN A 79 1.01 7.69 11.59
N VAL A 80 2.01 7.11 12.26
CA VAL A 80 1.79 6.09 13.31
C VAL A 80 0.96 6.65 14.46
N GLU A 81 1.31 7.84 14.97
CA GLU A 81 0.55 8.51 16.04
C GLU A 81 -0.89 8.83 15.64
N ARG A 82 -1.13 9.13 14.35
CA ARG A 82 -2.48 9.37 13.82
C ARG A 82 -3.31 8.09 13.72
N ILE A 83 -2.65 6.95 13.50
CA ILE A 83 -3.30 5.65 13.35
C ILE A 83 -3.57 5.02 14.71
N PHE A 84 -2.67 5.23 15.67
CA PHE A 84 -2.73 4.67 17.01
C PHE A 84 -2.57 5.78 18.05
N PRO A 85 -3.61 6.61 18.26
CA PRO A 85 -3.55 7.75 19.19
C PRO A 85 -3.41 7.30 20.65
N ASP A 86 -3.85 6.08 20.96
CA ASP A 86 -3.82 5.52 22.32
C ASP A 86 -2.49 4.82 22.64
N LEU A 87 -1.47 4.96 21.79
CA LEU A 87 -0.15 4.43 22.13
C LEU A 87 0.38 5.14 23.38
N PRO A 88 0.90 4.38 24.36
CA PRO A 88 1.51 5.00 25.53
C PRO A 88 2.64 5.91 25.08
N ALA A 89 2.70 7.12 25.64
CA ALA A 89 3.80 8.02 25.40
C ALA A 89 5.11 7.28 25.71
N PRO A 90 6.17 7.42 24.89
CA PRO A 90 7.44 6.77 25.18
C PRO A 90 7.91 7.20 26.57
N SER A 91 8.02 6.24 27.49
CA SER A 91 8.52 6.52 28.83
C SER A 91 9.98 6.97 28.73
N GLY A 92 10.29 8.08 29.39
CA GLY A 92 11.66 8.52 29.57
C GLY A 92 12.42 7.61 30.54
N VAL A 93 13.60 8.06 30.95
CA VAL A 93 14.31 7.43 32.07
C VAL A 93 13.53 7.71 33.35
N ALA A 94 13.30 6.69 34.17
CA ALA A 94 12.62 6.85 35.46
C ALA A 94 13.38 7.81 36.39
N GLU A 95 12.66 8.48 37.27
CA GLU A 95 13.28 9.41 38.24
C GLU A 95 14.34 8.69 39.09
N GLY A 96 15.49 9.34 39.28
CA GLY A 96 16.64 8.75 39.98
C GLY A 96 17.43 7.69 39.18
N CYS A 97 17.00 7.36 37.95
CA CYS A 97 17.74 6.47 37.06
C CYS A 97 18.52 7.26 35.99
N ALA A 98 19.56 6.64 35.43
CA ALA A 98 20.29 7.15 34.28
C ALA A 98 20.39 6.05 33.21
N ALA A 99 20.05 6.36 31.97
CA ALA A 99 20.29 5.44 30.87
C ALA A 99 21.81 5.27 30.68
N ARG A 100 22.27 4.02 30.61
CA ARG A 100 23.69 3.67 30.41
C ARG A 100 23.98 3.19 28.99
N GLN A 101 23.00 2.59 28.35
CA GLN A 101 23.11 2.08 26.98
C GLN A 101 21.76 2.17 26.30
N LEU A 102 21.78 2.45 24.99
CA LEU A 102 20.61 2.44 24.13
C LEU A 102 20.95 1.62 22.89
N ILE A 103 20.15 0.60 22.61
CA ILE A 103 20.23 -0.21 21.38
C ILE A 103 18.96 0.07 20.58
N MET A 104 19.11 0.51 19.33
CA MET A 104 17.97 0.87 18.48
C MET A 104 18.02 0.19 17.13
N MET A 105 16.99 -0.58 16.84
CA MET A 105 16.81 -1.26 15.56
C MET A 105 15.83 -0.49 14.68
N LEU A 106 16.35 0.15 13.64
CA LEU A 106 15.56 1.05 12.80
C LEU A 106 15.44 0.53 11.38
N ARG A 107 14.23 0.57 10.83
CA ARG A 107 14.03 0.40 9.40
C ARG A 107 14.39 1.70 8.67
N HIS A 108 14.76 1.59 7.41
CA HIS A 108 14.83 2.75 6.51
C HIS A 108 13.51 3.53 6.52
N GLY A 109 13.59 4.84 6.27
CA GLY A 109 12.41 5.71 6.19
C GLY A 109 11.57 5.47 4.94
N SER A 110 10.56 6.33 4.76
CA SER A 110 9.73 6.36 3.56
C SER A 110 10.58 6.44 2.29
N ARG A 111 10.18 5.70 1.26
CA ARG A 111 10.96 5.57 0.03
C ARG A 111 10.10 5.57 -1.20
N GLY A 112 10.71 5.91 -2.33
CA GLY A 112 10.07 5.82 -3.64
C GLY A 112 9.70 4.37 -4.02
N PRO A 113 8.78 4.20 -4.98
CA PRO A 113 8.57 2.92 -5.65
C PRO A 113 9.82 2.50 -6.43
N SER A 114 9.87 1.22 -6.81
CA SER A 114 10.87 0.76 -7.79
C SER A 114 10.46 1.15 -9.21
N VAL A 115 11.43 1.26 -10.11
CA VAL A 115 11.19 1.50 -11.56
C VAL A 115 10.18 0.52 -12.14
N LYS A 116 10.26 -0.77 -11.77
CA LYS A 116 9.30 -1.79 -12.20
C LYS A 116 7.87 -1.51 -11.74
N GLN A 117 7.70 -0.97 -10.54
CA GLN A 117 6.38 -0.62 -10.00
C GLN A 117 5.80 0.61 -10.71
N VAL A 118 6.63 1.63 -10.99
CA VAL A 118 6.20 2.81 -11.73
C VAL A 118 5.73 2.43 -13.13
N ARG A 119 6.56 1.70 -13.88
CA ARG A 119 6.19 1.21 -15.23
C ARG A 119 4.92 0.35 -15.21
N ARG A 120 4.75 -0.49 -14.19
CA ARG A 120 3.53 -1.30 -14.05
C ARG A 120 2.30 -0.42 -13.79
N ALA A 121 2.43 0.63 -12.99
CA ALA A 121 1.35 1.56 -12.73
C ALA A 121 0.93 2.30 -14.01
N GLU A 122 1.90 2.76 -14.81
CA GLU A 122 1.63 3.40 -16.11
C GLU A 122 0.87 2.47 -17.07
N VAL A 123 1.29 1.20 -17.18
CA VAL A 123 0.59 0.20 -18.01
C VAL A 123 -0.84 -0.04 -17.53
N VAL A 124 -1.04 -0.17 -16.21
CA VAL A 124 -2.38 -0.35 -15.63
C VAL A 124 -3.23 0.88 -15.93
N LEU A 125 -2.69 2.08 -15.77
CA LEU A 125 -3.42 3.31 -16.02
C LEU A 125 -3.85 3.45 -17.48
N HIS A 126 -2.97 3.12 -18.43
CA HIS A 126 -3.31 3.10 -19.85
C HIS A 126 -4.45 2.10 -20.16
N ARG A 127 -4.41 0.92 -19.55
CA ARG A 127 -5.48 -0.09 -19.71
C ARG A 127 -6.80 0.39 -19.12
N LEU A 128 -6.76 1.03 -17.96
CA LEU A 128 -7.95 1.61 -17.35
C LEU A 128 -8.51 2.75 -18.21
N ALA A 129 -7.67 3.66 -18.71
CA ALA A 129 -8.09 4.72 -19.63
C ALA A 129 -8.79 4.15 -20.87
N SER A 130 -8.28 3.03 -21.40
CA SER A 130 -8.86 2.34 -22.56
C SER A 130 -10.20 1.65 -22.25
N ALA A 131 -10.33 1.05 -21.07
CA ALA A 131 -11.54 0.34 -20.62
C ALA A 131 -12.69 1.30 -20.28
N PHE A 132 -12.36 2.48 -19.74
CA PHE A 132 -13.31 3.51 -19.33
C PHE A 132 -13.35 4.69 -20.32
N ARG A 133 -13.12 4.44 -21.62
CA ARG A 133 -13.18 5.48 -22.67
C ARG A 133 -14.52 6.19 -22.76
N SER A 134 -15.61 5.51 -22.41
CA SER A 134 -16.97 6.07 -22.36
C SER A 134 -17.22 6.96 -21.14
N GLU A 135 -16.27 7.03 -20.19
CA GLU A 135 -16.31 7.89 -19.00
C GLU A 135 -15.29 9.04 -19.17
N PRO A 136 -15.69 10.17 -19.78
CA PRO A 136 -14.73 11.19 -20.25
C PRO A 136 -13.90 11.80 -19.12
N ALA A 137 -14.48 11.93 -17.92
CA ALA A 137 -13.80 12.47 -16.74
C ALA A 137 -12.65 11.57 -16.26
N PHE A 138 -12.89 10.25 -16.25
CA PHE A 138 -11.87 9.28 -15.87
C PHE A 138 -10.81 9.14 -16.95
N ALA A 139 -11.23 9.02 -18.22
CA ALA A 139 -10.32 8.92 -19.34
C ALA A 139 -9.35 10.12 -19.41
N LYS A 140 -9.86 11.35 -19.27
CA LYS A 140 -9.06 12.58 -19.24
C LYS A 140 -8.03 12.58 -18.10
N THR A 141 -8.46 12.17 -16.90
CA THR A 141 -7.57 12.10 -15.72
C THR A 141 -6.49 11.04 -15.91
N ALA A 142 -6.85 9.87 -16.42
CA ALA A 142 -5.93 8.76 -16.62
C ALA A 142 -4.92 9.01 -17.74
N THR A 143 -5.32 9.66 -18.84
CA THR A 143 -4.41 10.02 -19.94
C THR A 143 -3.48 11.19 -19.61
N GLY A 144 -3.92 12.09 -18.71
CA GLY A 144 -3.13 13.25 -18.30
C GLY A 144 -2.21 13.01 -17.11
N TRP A 145 -2.30 11.85 -16.45
CA TRP A 145 -1.47 11.53 -15.30
C TRP A 145 -0.10 11.04 -15.73
N SER A 146 0.94 11.62 -15.13
CA SER A 146 2.30 11.12 -15.17
C SER A 146 2.75 10.73 -13.76
N SER A 147 3.65 9.77 -13.66
CA SER A 147 4.18 9.41 -12.34
C SER A 147 4.99 10.56 -11.76
N PRO A 148 4.73 11.00 -10.51
CA PRO A 148 5.56 12.00 -9.85
C PRO A 148 6.92 11.44 -9.43
N PHE A 149 7.16 10.14 -9.61
CA PHE A 149 8.41 9.49 -9.26
C PHE A 149 9.33 9.44 -10.47
N ALA A 150 10.49 10.10 -10.34
CA ALA A 150 11.53 10.01 -11.35
C ALA A 150 11.94 8.54 -11.57
N LEU A 151 12.05 8.13 -12.84
CA LEU A 151 12.54 6.80 -13.23
C LEU A 151 14.07 6.69 -13.18
N THR A 152 14.75 7.77 -12.82
CA THR A 152 16.20 7.85 -12.68
C THR A 152 16.66 7.26 -11.35
N GLY A 153 17.88 6.72 -11.30
CA GLY A 153 18.49 6.25 -10.05
C GLY A 153 17.84 5.01 -9.42
N GLY A 154 17.73 3.89 -10.16
CA GLY A 154 17.38 2.54 -9.65
C GLY A 154 15.97 2.35 -9.03
N GLY A 155 15.30 3.44 -8.66
CA GLY A 155 14.13 3.44 -7.79
C GLY A 155 14.44 2.93 -6.38
N LYS A 156 13.44 2.96 -5.49
CA LYS A 156 13.55 2.58 -4.07
C LYS A 156 14.49 3.46 -3.21
N SER A 157 14.96 4.59 -3.73
CA SER A 157 15.71 5.59 -2.98
C SER A 157 14.88 6.14 -1.83
N LEU A 158 15.56 6.58 -0.77
CA LEU A 158 14.91 7.27 0.34
C LEU A 158 14.20 8.52 -0.21
N SER A 159 12.98 8.79 0.26
CA SER A 159 12.26 9.99 -0.14
C SER A 159 12.58 11.15 0.81
N ASN A 160 12.28 12.38 0.42
CA ASN A 160 12.40 13.54 1.32
C ASN A 160 11.63 13.34 2.64
N VAL A 161 10.46 12.68 2.56
CA VAL A 161 9.70 12.29 3.76
C VAL A 161 10.49 11.30 4.61
N GLY A 162 11.18 10.34 3.99
CA GLY A 162 12.02 9.37 4.72
C GLY A 162 13.24 10.01 5.39
N HIS A 163 13.86 11.01 4.77
CA HIS A 163 14.90 11.81 5.40
C HIS A 163 14.37 12.53 6.65
N GLN A 164 13.26 13.26 6.52
CA GLN A 164 12.63 13.98 7.63
C GLN A 164 12.18 13.06 8.77
N GLU A 165 11.68 11.86 8.46
CA GLU A 165 11.29 10.87 9.46
C GLU A 165 12.47 10.48 10.37
N HIS A 166 13.65 10.29 9.79
CA HIS A 166 14.86 9.93 10.52
C HIS A 166 15.52 11.12 11.21
N GLU A 167 15.53 12.30 10.60
CA GLU A 167 16.00 13.52 11.26
C GLU A 167 15.20 13.80 12.52
N LEU A 168 13.87 13.81 12.43
CA LEU A 168 13.02 14.01 13.60
C LEU A 168 13.17 12.91 14.64
N LEU A 169 13.42 11.66 14.21
CA LEU A 169 13.71 10.57 15.12
C LEU A 169 15.03 10.81 15.87
N GLY A 170 16.10 11.18 15.16
CA GLY A 170 17.38 11.54 15.75
C GLY A 170 17.25 12.65 16.78
N SER A 171 16.55 13.74 16.44
CA SER A 171 16.33 14.86 17.36
C SER A 171 15.56 14.43 18.62
N ARG A 172 14.53 13.58 18.49
CA ARG A 172 13.80 13.07 19.65
C ARG A 172 14.66 12.18 20.55
N ILE A 173 15.58 11.40 19.98
CA ILE A 173 16.49 10.55 20.76
C ILE A 173 17.52 11.41 21.49
N ALA A 174 18.11 12.40 20.83
CA ALA A 174 19.04 13.34 21.45
C ALA A 174 18.40 14.11 22.62
N LEU A 175 17.15 14.54 22.46
CA LEU A 175 16.40 15.19 23.54
C LEU A 175 16.07 14.23 24.69
N ARG A 176 15.77 12.95 24.41
CA ARG A 176 15.39 11.98 25.44
C ARG A 176 16.58 11.41 26.20
N TYR A 177 17.72 11.23 25.54
CA TYR A 177 18.91 10.60 26.10
C TYR A 177 20.16 11.45 25.84
N PRO A 178 20.20 12.72 26.29
CA PRO A 178 21.29 13.63 25.95
C PRO A 178 22.65 13.10 26.40
N ASN A 179 22.72 12.46 27.56
CA ASN A 179 23.97 11.92 28.11
C ASN A 179 24.55 10.74 27.29
N LEU A 180 23.70 9.98 26.58
CA LEU A 180 24.17 8.84 25.77
C LEU A 180 24.78 9.28 24.44
N LEU A 181 24.38 10.44 23.93
CA LEU A 181 24.85 11.01 22.67
C LEU A 181 25.83 12.17 22.87
N ALA A 182 26.28 12.40 24.11
CA ALA A 182 27.16 13.51 24.45
C ALA A 182 28.58 13.37 23.88
N SER A 183 29.02 12.14 23.59
CA SER A 183 30.31 11.85 22.95
C SER A 183 30.09 11.12 21.63
N HIS A 184 30.89 11.44 20.63
CA HIS A 184 30.86 10.75 19.34
C HIS A 184 31.43 9.32 19.46
N GLU A 185 32.41 9.12 20.35
CA GLU A 185 33.06 7.83 20.59
C GLU A 185 32.11 6.79 21.21
N SER A 186 31.06 7.26 21.90
CA SER A 186 30.05 6.40 22.51
C SER A 186 28.99 5.93 21.52
N VAL A 187 29.08 6.28 20.23
CA VAL A 187 28.05 5.98 19.22
C VAL A 187 28.62 5.11 18.11
N ALA A 188 28.05 3.92 17.95
CA ALA A 188 28.30 3.04 16.81
C ALA A 188 27.04 2.94 15.94
N VAL A 189 27.20 3.08 14.62
CA VAL A 189 26.09 2.96 13.66
C VAL A 189 26.39 1.88 12.62
N LEU A 190 25.50 0.90 12.56
CA LEU A 190 25.52 -0.15 11.54
C LEU A 190 24.37 0.03 10.55
N SER A 191 24.59 -0.27 9.28
CA SER A 191 23.56 -0.25 8.25
C SER A 191 23.73 -1.40 7.26
N SER A 192 22.67 -1.71 6.51
CA SER A 192 22.84 -2.56 5.34
C SER A 192 23.55 -1.81 4.20
N SER A 193 24.02 -2.55 3.21
CA SER A 193 24.52 -2.02 1.94
C SER A 193 23.48 -1.29 1.07
N SER A 194 22.21 -1.21 1.48
CA SER A 194 21.21 -0.50 0.68
C SER A 194 21.28 1.01 0.89
N ASP A 195 21.35 1.78 -0.21
CA ASP A 195 21.45 3.25 -0.20
C ASP A 195 20.42 3.90 0.73
N ARG A 196 19.15 3.46 0.64
CA ARG A 196 18.07 3.99 1.49
C ARG A 196 18.30 3.79 2.99
N ALA A 197 18.96 2.71 3.39
CA ALA A 197 19.25 2.43 4.80
C ALA A 197 20.46 3.25 5.25
N PHE A 198 21.46 3.38 4.38
CA PHE A 198 22.62 4.23 4.61
C PHE A 198 22.20 5.70 4.77
N GLU A 199 21.41 6.24 3.84
CA GLU A 199 20.87 7.60 3.90
C GLU A 199 19.94 7.82 5.10
N SER A 200 19.20 6.80 5.52
CA SER A 200 18.37 6.90 6.74
C SER A 200 19.24 7.05 7.98
N ALA A 201 20.33 6.29 8.07
CA ALA A 201 21.28 6.37 9.18
C ALA A 201 21.95 7.77 9.24
N LYS A 202 22.34 8.32 8.09
CA LYS A 202 22.86 9.68 7.99
C LYS A 202 21.85 10.74 8.43
N SER A 203 20.60 10.65 7.95
CA SER A 203 19.54 11.56 8.39
C SER A 203 19.26 11.46 9.89
N PHE A 204 19.33 10.26 10.48
CA PHE A 204 19.21 10.10 11.92
C PHE A 204 20.35 10.80 12.67
N LEU A 205 21.60 10.54 12.25
CA LEU A 205 22.79 11.17 12.82
C LEU A 205 22.71 12.71 12.73
N HIS A 206 22.37 13.23 11.55
CA HIS A 206 22.14 14.66 11.33
C HIS A 206 21.11 15.24 12.30
N GLY A 207 19.94 14.59 12.43
CA GLY A 207 18.89 15.03 13.36
C GLY A 207 19.30 14.95 14.83
N ALA A 208 20.18 14.01 15.19
CA ALA A 208 20.75 13.87 16.52
C ALA A 208 21.87 14.89 16.83
N GLY A 209 22.29 15.69 15.85
CA GLY A 209 23.41 16.63 15.99
C GLY A 209 24.79 15.95 15.89
N LEU A 210 24.83 14.72 15.38
CA LEU A 210 26.03 13.90 15.23
C LEU A 210 26.40 13.87 13.75
N THR A 211 27.49 14.51 13.32
CA THR A 211 27.77 14.67 11.88
C THR A 211 28.64 13.54 11.31
N ASP A 212 28.58 13.35 9.99
CA ASP A 212 29.34 12.32 9.26
C ASP A 212 30.87 12.43 9.44
N ALA A 213 31.39 13.59 9.84
CA ALA A 213 32.82 13.78 10.13
C ALA A 213 33.27 13.02 11.39
N ASP A 214 32.32 12.67 12.25
CA ASP A 214 32.57 12.19 13.60
C ASP A 214 32.21 10.71 13.80
N ILE A 215 31.18 10.22 13.11
CA ILE A 215 30.65 8.86 13.29
C ILE A 215 30.47 8.18 11.93
N ALA A 216 31.28 7.15 11.68
CA ALA A 216 31.19 6.37 10.44
C ALA A 216 30.03 5.35 10.50
N VAL A 217 29.15 5.40 9.50
CA VAL A 217 28.13 4.36 9.28
C VAL A 217 28.80 3.13 8.65
N ARG A 218 28.83 2.01 9.37
CA ARG A 218 29.48 0.77 8.92
C ARG A 218 28.47 -0.19 8.30
N VAL A 219 28.83 -0.78 7.17
CA VAL A 219 27.99 -1.80 6.52
C VAL A 219 28.15 -3.15 7.24
N ALA A 220 27.04 -3.77 7.63
CA ALA A 220 27.02 -5.04 8.38
C ALA A 220 25.95 -6.02 7.86
N ASP A 221 25.92 -6.27 6.55
CA ASP A 221 24.90 -7.11 5.91
C ASP A 221 24.78 -8.53 6.52
N ALA A 222 25.87 -9.15 6.94
CA ALA A 222 25.81 -10.49 7.57
C ALA A 222 24.91 -10.53 8.82
N HIS A 223 24.87 -9.44 9.60
CA HIS A 223 24.05 -9.33 10.81
C HIS A 223 22.64 -8.83 10.49
N ILE A 224 22.54 -7.92 9.53
CA ILE A 224 21.33 -7.11 9.25
C ILE A 224 20.44 -7.75 8.18
N ARG A 225 21.07 -8.49 7.27
CA ARG A 225 20.49 -9.14 6.10
C ARG A 225 20.83 -10.63 6.07
N PHE A 226 20.96 -11.26 7.24
CA PHE A 226 21.21 -12.70 7.40
C PHE A 226 20.26 -13.59 6.56
N TYR A 227 19.07 -13.08 6.23
CA TYR A 227 18.10 -13.75 5.40
C TYR A 227 18.51 -13.90 3.93
N ASP A 228 19.40 -13.04 3.42
CA ASP A 228 19.87 -13.13 2.03
C ASP A 228 20.79 -14.34 1.82
N ASP A 229 21.55 -14.73 2.85
CA ASP A 229 22.50 -15.85 2.78
C ASP A 229 21.90 -17.21 3.17
N CYS A 230 20.67 -17.22 3.71
CA CYS A 230 20.04 -18.45 4.14
C CYS A 230 19.28 -19.14 2.98
N HIS A 231 19.87 -20.16 2.37
CA HIS A 231 19.26 -20.91 1.26
C HIS A 231 17.93 -21.60 1.59
N LYS A 232 17.68 -21.89 2.87
CA LYS A 232 16.40 -22.44 3.36
C LYS A 232 15.35 -21.36 3.59
N PHE A 233 15.78 -20.10 3.79
CA PHE A 233 14.90 -18.96 4.00
C PHE A 233 14.32 -18.48 2.68
N LYS A 234 13.25 -19.15 2.24
CA LYS A 234 12.50 -18.77 1.04
C LYS A 234 11.42 -17.74 1.37
N VAL A 235 11.80 -16.53 1.77
CA VAL A 235 10.80 -15.49 2.02
C VAL A 235 10.43 -14.77 0.73
N ARG A 236 9.20 -15.03 0.28
CA ARG A 236 8.43 -14.07 -0.51
C ARG A 236 8.08 -12.88 0.39
N SER A 237 9.01 -11.94 0.52
CA SER A 237 8.86 -10.59 1.12
C SER A 237 8.58 -10.47 2.63
N VAL A 238 9.62 -10.24 3.43
CA VAL A 238 9.62 -9.31 4.59
C VAL A 238 11.08 -8.83 4.76
N LEU A 239 11.29 -7.51 4.78
CA LEU A 239 12.60 -6.86 4.96
C LEU A 239 12.61 -6.25 6.37
N CYS A 240 13.35 -6.87 7.30
CA CYS A 240 13.76 -6.24 8.56
C CYS A 240 15.22 -5.81 8.44
N LEU A 241 15.56 -4.68 9.07
CA LEU A 241 16.92 -4.15 9.14
C LEU A 241 17.31 -4.12 10.63
N PHE A 242 18.40 -4.78 10.99
CA PHE A 242 19.06 -4.62 12.29
C PHE A 242 19.91 -3.35 12.29
N VAL A 243 19.90 -2.61 13.40
CA VAL A 243 20.90 -1.57 13.70
C VAL A 243 21.25 -1.82 15.15
N ASP A 244 22.50 -2.17 15.44
CA ASP A 244 22.99 -2.32 16.81
C ASP A 244 23.76 -1.05 17.17
N PHE A 245 23.36 -0.41 18.27
CA PHE A 245 24.14 0.62 18.93
C PHE A 245 24.83 -0.02 20.13
N VAL A 246 26.13 -0.25 20.03
CA VAL A 246 26.92 -0.66 21.19
C VAL A 246 27.58 0.59 21.75
N VAL A 247 27.08 1.05 22.89
CA VAL A 247 27.76 2.05 23.73
C VAL A 247 28.60 1.25 24.74
N GLN A 248 29.92 1.38 24.68
CA GLN A 248 30.83 0.94 25.76
C GLN A 248 31.17 2.11 26.66
#